data_AF-A0A6L9QPZ4-F1
#
_entry.id   AF-A0A6L9QPZ4-F1
#
_cell.length_a   1.000
_cell.length_b   1.000
_cell.length_c   1.000
_cell.angle_alpha   90.00
_cell.angle_beta   90.00
_cell.angle_gamma   90.00
#
_symmetry.space_group_name_H-M   'P 1'
#
loop_
_entity.id
_entity.type
_entity.pdbx_description
1 polymer ?
#
loop_
_entity_poly.entity_id
_entity_poly.type
_entity_poly.pdbx_seq_one_letter_code
_entity_poly.pdbx_strand_id
1 'polypeptide(L)'
;AMGEDVLRALFTPFPPVRAVLPLAAAARRAGGLRIARSLLAPVRTLGEQEFSGPGGRLLLAGSALHTDMFPESTAGSVFGWL
;
A
#
# COMPACT_ATOMS: atom_id res chain seq x y z
N ALA A 1 -11.82 12.95 1.62
CA ALA A 1 -11.17 12.97 0.29
C ALA A 1 -10.39 11.67 0.03
N MET A 2 -9.10 11.56 0.33
CA MET A 2 -8.31 10.39 -0.10
C MET A 2 -8.83 9.05 0.46
N GLY A 3 -9.25 8.99 1.72
CA GLY A 3 -9.81 7.77 2.31
C GLY A 3 -11.09 7.27 1.61
N GLU A 4 -11.99 8.17 1.24
CA GLU A 4 -13.20 7.82 0.47
C GLU A 4 -12.84 7.32 -0.93
N ASP A 5 -11.79 7.89 -1.54
CA ASP A 5 -11.31 7.45 -2.84
C ASP A 5 -10.63 6.08 -2.78
N VAL A 6 -9.93 5.76 -1.69
CA VAL A 6 -9.38 4.42 -1.40
C VAL A 6 -10.51 3.40 -1.25
N LEU A 7 -11.49 3.68 -0.39
CA LEU A 7 -12.63 2.77 -0.18
C LEU A 7 -13.37 2.52 -1.49
N ARG A 8 -13.61 3.56 -2.29
CA ARG A 8 -14.25 3.40 -3.61
C ARG A 8 -13.41 2.54 -4.55
N ALA A 9 -12.09 2.71 -4.56
CA ALA A 9 -11.21 1.91 -5.40
C ALA A 9 -11.17 0.43 -4.98
N LEU A 10 -11.26 0.14 -3.68
CA LEU A 10 -11.27 -1.23 -3.13
C LEU A 10 -12.59 -1.97 -3.36
N PHE A 11 -13.72 -1.26 -3.27
CA PHE A 11 -15.06 -1.88 -3.27
C PHE A 11 -15.85 -1.72 -4.58
N THR A 12 -15.29 -1.08 -5.62
CA THR A 12 -15.91 -1.04 -6.96
C THR A 12 -15.60 -2.34 -7.72
N PRO A 13 -16.56 -2.92 -8.46
CA PRO A 13 -16.30 -4.07 -9.31
C PRO A 13 -15.15 -3.87 -10.29
N PHE A 14 -14.44 -4.96 -10.57
CA PHE A 14 -13.31 -4.93 -11.49
C PHE A 14 -13.78 -4.73 -12.95
N PRO A 15 -13.09 -3.89 -13.77
CA PRO A 15 -11.89 -3.13 -13.44
C PRO A 15 -12.20 -1.73 -12.82
N PRO A 16 -11.56 -1.35 -11.69
CA PRO A 16 -11.90 -0.13 -10.94
C PRO A 16 -11.30 1.15 -11.53
N VAL A 17 -11.14 1.24 -12.85
CA VAL A 17 -10.40 2.32 -13.54
C VAL A 17 -10.94 3.71 -13.19
N ARG A 18 -12.28 3.85 -13.15
CA ARG A 18 -12.95 5.13 -12.83
C ARG A 18 -12.75 5.55 -11.37
N ALA A 19 -12.62 4.59 -10.46
CA ALA A 19 -12.40 4.87 -9.04
C ALA A 19 -10.93 5.18 -8.74
N VAL A 20 -9.99 4.62 -9.50
CA VAL A 20 -8.54 4.84 -9.33
C VAL A 20 -8.08 6.22 -9.82
N LEU A 21 -8.70 6.79 -10.85
CA LEU A 21 -8.35 8.13 -11.37
C LEU A 21 -8.40 9.26 -10.31
N PRO A 22 -9.52 9.47 -9.57
CA PRO A 22 -9.57 10.49 -8.53
C PRO A 22 -8.60 10.19 -7.37
N LEU A 23 -8.43 8.92 -7.01
CA LEU A 23 -7.45 8.49 -6.01
C LEU A 23 -6.02 8.88 -6.42
N ALA A 24 -5.63 8.65 -7.67
CA ALA A 24 -4.32 9.04 -8.19
C ALA A 24 -4.12 10.56 -8.15
N ALA A 25 -5.16 11.34 -8.46
CA ALA A 25 -5.12 12.79 -8.35
C ALA A 25 -4.96 13.26 -6.90
N ALA A 26 -5.64 12.61 -5.94
CA ALA A 26 -5.51 12.89 -4.52
C ALA A 26 -4.10 12.51 -3.99
N ALA A 27 -3.59 11.34 -4.35
CA ALA A 27 -2.27 10.86 -3.98
C ALA A 27 -1.17 11.79 -4.54
N ARG A 28 -1.31 12.28 -5.78
CA ARG A 28 -0.38 13.27 -6.36
C ARG A 28 -0.26 14.51 -5.49
N ARG A 29 -1.38 15.04 -4.99
CA ARG A 29 -1.40 16.22 -4.10
C ARG A 29 -0.78 15.94 -2.71
N ALA A 30 -0.83 14.70 -2.25
CA ALA A 30 -0.25 14.26 -0.96
C ALA A 30 1.24 13.86 -1.04
N GLY A 31 1.91 14.14 -2.17
CA GLY A 31 3.31 13.78 -2.40
C GLY A 31 3.47 12.48 -3.21
N GLY A 32 2.79 12.42 -4.35
CA GLY A 32 2.59 11.20 -5.14
C GLY A 32 3.82 10.30 -5.34
N LEU A 33 5.01 10.87 -5.59
CA LEU A 33 6.23 10.07 -5.76
C LEU A 33 6.65 9.34 -4.48
N ARG A 34 6.50 9.97 -3.31
CA ARG A 34 6.79 9.32 -2.03
C ARG A 34 5.78 8.20 -1.77
N ILE A 35 4.49 8.46 -2.01
CA ILE A 35 3.44 7.45 -1.87
C ILE A 35 3.69 6.28 -2.83
N ALA A 36 3.94 6.56 -4.10
CA ALA A 36 4.25 5.53 -5.09
C ALA A 36 5.49 4.72 -4.71
N ARG A 37 6.55 5.37 -4.22
CA ARG A 37 7.75 4.69 -3.72
C ARG A 37 7.43 3.77 -2.55
N SER A 38 6.67 4.24 -1.56
CA SER A 38 6.28 3.43 -0.40
C SER A 38 5.42 2.24 -0.81
N LEU A 39 4.43 2.45 -1.70
CA LEU A 39 3.56 1.38 -2.19
C LEU A 39 4.33 0.34 -3.00
N LEU A 40 5.28 0.75 -3.86
CA LEU A 40 6.08 -0.16 -4.67
C LEU A 40 7.23 -0.83 -3.92
N ALA A 41 7.57 -0.36 -2.71
CA ALA A 41 8.66 -0.92 -1.93
C ALA A 41 8.37 -2.36 -1.44
N PRO A 42 9.41 -3.16 -1.19
CA PRO A 42 9.28 -4.37 -0.39
C PRO A 42 8.70 -4.07 0.99
N VAL A 43 7.82 -4.94 1.49
CA VAL A 43 7.20 -4.76 2.82
C VAL A 43 8.23 -4.77 3.94
N ARG A 44 9.36 -5.48 3.75
CA ARG A 44 10.48 -5.43 4.68
C ARG A 44 11.03 -4.02 4.84
N THR A 45 11.26 -3.33 3.72
CA THR A 45 11.75 -1.95 3.71
C THR A 45 10.76 -1.01 4.38
N LEU A 46 9.46 -1.17 4.13
CA LEU A 46 8.43 -0.38 4.80
C LEU A 46 8.43 -0.62 6.32
N GLY A 47 8.52 -1.88 6.75
CA GLY A 47 8.60 -2.21 8.18
C GLY A 47 9.82 -1.60 8.88
N GLU A 48 10.98 -1.59 8.23
CA GLU A 48 12.20 -0.96 8.75
C GLU A 48 12.06 0.57 8.86
N GLN A 49 11.31 1.20 7.95
CA GLN A 49 11.05 2.65 7.94
C GLN A 49 10.06 3.08 9.03
N GLU A 50 8.98 2.32 9.22
CA GLU A 50 7.86 2.72 10.09
C GLU A 50 8.02 2.23 11.53
N PHE A 51 8.81 1.19 11.77
CA PHE A 51 8.93 0.58 13.09
C PHE A 51 10.38 0.37 13.51
N SER A 52 10.72 0.81 14.73
CA SER A 52 12.02 0.51 15.35
C SER A 52 12.08 -0.92 15.92
N GLY A 53 10.93 -1.50 16.28
CA GLY A 53 10.82 -2.84 16.89
C GLY A 53 10.31 -3.91 15.93
N PRO A 54 10.51 -5.21 16.26
CA PRO A 54 10.14 -6.31 15.37
C PRO A 54 8.64 -6.52 15.22
N GLY A 55 7.82 -6.14 16.22
CA GLY A 55 6.37 -6.42 16.22
C GLY A 55 5.63 -5.85 15.01
N GLY A 56 5.78 -4.55 14.74
CA GLY A 56 5.13 -3.92 13.58
C GLY A 56 5.63 -4.47 12.24
N ARG A 57 6.92 -4.79 12.15
CA ARG A 57 7.53 -5.41 10.94
C ARG A 57 6.94 -6.78 10.66
N LEU A 58 6.77 -7.59 11.70
CA LEU A 58 6.18 -8.94 11.61
C LEU A 58 4.70 -8.88 11.22
N LEU A 59 3.94 -7.90 11.74
CA LEU A 59 2.54 -7.69 11.35
C LEU A 59 2.43 -7.37 9.86
N LEU A 60 3.19 -6.38 9.36
CA LEU A 60 3.17 -6.02 7.95
C LEU A 60 3.62 -7.18 7.05
N ALA A 61 4.68 -7.90 7.45
CA ALA A 61 5.16 -9.07 6.71
C ALA A 61 4.12 -10.20 6.68
N GLY A 62 3.39 -10.41 7.78
CA GLY A 62 2.28 -11.36 7.85
C GLY A 62 1.13 -10.99 6.90
N SER A 63 0.71 -9.73 6.87
CA SER A 63 -0.32 -9.25 5.94
C SER A 63 0.09 -9.42 4.47
N ALA A 64 1.35 -9.13 4.12
CA ALA A 64 1.85 -9.36 2.76
C ALA A 64 1.91 -10.86 2.41
N LEU A 65 2.38 -11.70 3.33
CA LEU A 65 2.42 -13.15 3.13
C LEU A 65 1.03 -13.76 3.01
N HIS A 66 0.01 -13.18 3.64
CA HIS A 66 -1.39 -13.58 3.49
C HIS A 66 -1.89 -13.42 2.04
N THR A 67 -1.26 -12.56 1.25
CA THR A 67 -1.54 -12.38 -0.18
C THR A 67 -0.46 -13.00 -1.07
N ASP A 68 0.28 -13.99 -0.57
CA ASP A 68 1.38 -14.69 -1.27
C ASP A 68 2.54 -13.77 -1.70
N MET A 69 2.67 -12.59 -1.09
CA MET A 69 3.77 -11.66 -1.35
C MET A 69 4.88 -11.87 -0.32
N PHE A 70 6.03 -12.35 -0.77
CA PHE A 70 7.22 -12.47 0.06
C PHE A 70 7.75 -11.10 0.53
N PRO A 71 8.52 -11.04 1.63
CA PRO A 71 8.99 -9.77 2.21
C PRO A 71 9.77 -8.86 1.26
N GLU A 72 10.44 -9.45 0.27
CA GLU A 72 11.25 -8.77 -0.75
C GLU A 72 10.47 -8.51 -2.07
N SER A 73 9.21 -8.94 -2.16
CA SER A 73 8.39 -8.74 -3.35
C SER A 73 8.12 -7.25 -3.61
N THR A 74 8.32 -6.81 -4.86
CA THR A 74 7.90 -5.48 -5.32
C THR A 74 6.42 -5.29 -5.07
N ALA A 75 6.05 -4.11 -4.57
CA ALA A 75 4.68 -3.78 -4.17
C ALA A 75 4.10 -4.61 -3.01
N GLY A 76 4.92 -5.40 -2.30
CA GLY A 76 4.48 -6.12 -1.10
C GLY A 76 3.99 -5.16 -0.01
N SER A 77 4.50 -3.93 0.02
CA SER A 77 4.03 -2.89 0.94
C SER A 77 2.56 -2.51 0.78
N VAL A 78 1.98 -2.64 -0.42
CA VAL A 78 0.54 -2.37 -0.64
C VAL A 78 -0.30 -3.31 0.22
N PHE A 79 0.01 -4.61 0.17
CA PHE A 79 -0.72 -5.65 0.90
C PHE A 79 -0.29 -5.75 2.36
N GLY A 80 0.93 -5.34 2.69
CA GLY A 80 1.34 -5.21 4.09
C GLY A 80 0.55 -4.13 4.83
N TRP A 81 0.23 -3.03 4.15
CA TRP A 81 -0.50 -1.88 4.72
C TRP A 81 -2.03 -2.06 4.76
N LEU A 82 -2.60 -2.76 3.78
CA LEU A 82 -4.03 -3.09 3.72
C LEU A 82 -4.42 -4.11 4.78
#